data_AF-A0A7S2HG54-F1
#
_entry.id   AF-A0A7S2HG54-F1
#
_cell.length_a   1.000
_cell.length_b   1.000
_cell.length_c   1.000
_cell.angle_alpha   90.00
_cell.angle_beta   90.00
_cell.angle_gamma   90.00
#
_symmetry.space_group_name_H-M   'P 1'
#
loop_
_entity.id
_entity.type
_entity.pdbx_description
1 polymer ?
#
loop_
_entity_poly.entity_id
_entity_poly.type
_entity_poly.pdbx_seq_one_letter_code
_entity_poly.pdbx_strand_id
1 'polypeptide(L)'
;DHLDPDGRCIARRLYRPDCREADGMFLKDISELGRSLDRSVLVDNSPVSLVLSPDNGVLVSAWTAEQPGDRELIDLLLLLQECAERPSVPAFLRERYGLGEFLQEIGR
;
A
#
# COMPACT_ATOMS: atom_id res chain seq x y z
N ASP A 1 7.99 -19.07 -1.71
CA ASP A 1 9.45 -18.99 -1.73
C ASP A 1 10.05 -18.58 -3.07
N HIS A 2 9.41 -18.86 -4.21
CA HIS A 2 9.95 -18.48 -5.52
C HIS A 2 10.33 -16.99 -5.68
N LEU A 3 9.61 -16.07 -5.02
CA LEU A 3 9.85 -14.62 -5.09
C LEU A 3 10.96 -14.11 -4.16
N ASP A 4 11.29 -14.86 -3.11
CA ASP A 4 12.36 -14.52 -2.15
C ASP A 4 12.96 -15.83 -1.64
N PRO A 5 13.71 -16.55 -2.50
CA PRO A 5 14.17 -17.91 -2.19
C PRO A 5 15.19 -17.94 -1.06
N ASP A 6 15.94 -16.85 -0.88
CA ASP A 6 16.93 -16.70 0.18
C ASP A 6 16.35 -16.08 1.46
N GLY A 7 15.08 -15.66 1.45
CA GLY A 7 14.40 -15.06 2.60
C GLY A 7 15.01 -13.75 3.09
N ARG A 8 15.58 -12.95 2.18
CA ARG A 8 16.32 -11.72 2.55
C ARG A 8 15.47 -10.46 2.49
N CYS A 9 14.38 -10.48 1.73
CA CYS A 9 13.58 -9.30 1.44
C CYS A 9 12.29 -9.25 2.28
N ILE A 10 11.65 -10.40 2.53
CA ILE A 10 10.32 -10.47 3.16
C ILE A 10 10.46 -10.86 4.64
N ALA A 11 10.30 -9.88 5.53
CA ALA A 11 10.44 -10.08 6.98
C ALA A 11 9.26 -10.85 7.62
N ARG A 12 8.04 -10.69 7.12
CA ARG A 12 6.83 -11.38 7.61
C ARG A 12 5.86 -11.58 6.45
N ARG A 13 5.12 -12.70 6.49
CA ARG A 13 4.02 -13.00 5.57
C ARG A 13 2.71 -12.92 6.34
N LEU A 14 1.76 -12.17 5.80
CA LEU A 14 0.40 -12.03 6.31
C LEU A 14 -0.56 -12.49 5.22
N TYR A 15 -1.68 -13.09 5.62
CA TYR A 15 -2.64 -13.71 4.73
C TYR A 15 -4.06 -13.27 5.09
N ARG A 16 -5.06 -13.83 4.40
CA ARG A 16 -6.48 -13.48 4.62
C ARG A 16 -6.93 -13.54 6.09
N PRO A 17 -6.53 -14.51 6.91
CA PRO A 17 -6.91 -14.55 8.33
C PRO A 17 -6.36 -13.39 9.17
N ASP A 18 -5.33 -12.68 8.67
CA ASP A 18 -4.75 -11.51 9.32
C ASP A 18 -5.42 -10.20 8.89
N CYS A 19 -6.36 -10.24 7.94
CA CYS A 19 -7.14 -9.08 7.50
C CYS A 19 -8.38 -8.88 8.39
N ARG A 20 -8.85 -7.64 8.48
CA ARG A 20 -10.18 -7.35 9.03
C ARG A 20 -11.23 -7.62 7.94
N GLU A 21 -12.18 -8.49 8.22
CA GLU A 21 -13.28 -8.77 7.30
C GLU A 21 -14.46 -7.82 7.57
N ALA A 22 -14.96 -7.17 6.51
CA ALA A 22 -16.15 -6.33 6.55
C ALA A 22 -16.93 -6.52 5.26
N ASP A 23 -18.20 -6.96 5.36
CA ASP A 23 -19.09 -7.21 4.22
C ASP A 23 -18.48 -8.08 3.11
N GLY A 24 -17.70 -9.10 3.50
CA GLY A 24 -17.00 -10.01 2.57
C GLY A 24 -15.75 -9.41 1.91
N MET A 25 -15.36 -8.19 2.28
CA MET A 25 -14.12 -7.54 1.86
C MET A 25 -13.02 -7.76 2.91
N PHE A 26 -11.77 -7.90 2.44
CA PHE A 26 -10.61 -8.06 3.30
C PHE A 26 -9.84 -6.73 3.39
N LEU A 27 -10.04 -6.01 4.48
CA LEU A 27 -9.40 -4.74 4.76
C LEU A 27 -8.06 -4.96 5.46
N LYS A 28 -7.04 -4.20 5.05
CA LYS A 28 -5.70 -4.27 5.63
C LYS A 28 -5.50 -3.12 6.60
N ASP A 29 -5.60 -3.40 7.90
CA ASP A 29 -5.28 -2.42 8.93
C ASP A 29 -3.79 -2.53 9.31
N ILE A 30 -2.97 -1.64 8.76
CA ILE A 30 -1.53 -1.64 9.03
C ILE A 30 -1.18 -1.05 10.41
N SER A 31 -2.13 -0.38 11.09
CA SER A 31 -1.91 0.16 12.44
C SER A 31 -1.76 -0.95 13.49
N GLU A 32 -2.32 -2.13 13.22
CA GLU A 32 -2.22 -3.30 14.10
C GLU A 32 -0.86 -4.03 14.02
N LEU A 33 0.00 -3.67 13.06
CA LEU A 33 1.27 -4.35 12.82
C LEU A 33 2.38 -3.97 13.81
N GLY A 34 2.10 -3.05 14.74
CA GLY A 34 3.07 -2.60 15.75
C GLY A 34 4.25 -1.81 15.15
N ARG A 35 4.06 -1.18 13.99
CA ARG A 35 5.06 -0.34 13.32
C ARG A 35 4.58 1.10 13.27
N SER A 36 5.52 2.05 13.26
CA SER A 36 5.19 3.46 13.10
C SER A 36 4.57 3.72 11.72
N LEU A 37 3.38 4.30 11.70
CA LEU A 37 2.72 4.73 10.46
C LEU A 37 3.49 5.84 9.76
N ASP A 38 4.24 6.68 10.48
CA ASP A 38 5.08 7.72 9.88
C ASP A 38 6.19 7.16 8.98
N ARG A 39 6.49 5.86 9.09
CA ARG A 39 7.53 5.16 8.33
C ARG A 39 7.01 3.94 7.57
N SER A 40 5.69 3.84 7.37
CA SER A 40 5.06 2.67 6.72
C SER A 40 4.27 3.07 5.47
N VAL A 41 4.44 2.32 4.38
CA VAL A 41 3.69 2.46 3.13
C VAL A 41 2.91 1.17 2.87
N LEU A 42 1.64 1.27 2.52
CA LEU A 42 0.81 0.17 2.05
C LEU A 42 0.62 0.29 0.54
N VAL A 43 1.10 -0.69 -0.21
CA VAL A 43 0.99 -0.73 -1.67
C VAL A 43 -0.02 -1.81 -2.06
N ASP A 44 -1.02 -1.44 -2.85
CA ASP A 44 -2.05 -2.38 -3.31
C ASP A 44 -2.66 -1.90 -4.63
N ASN A 45 -3.21 -2.81 -5.42
CA ASN A 45 -3.93 -2.47 -6.66
C ASN A 45 -5.45 -2.36 -6.47
N SER A 46 -5.95 -2.56 -5.24
CA SER A 46 -7.36 -2.42 -4.86
C SER A 46 -7.55 -1.27 -3.88
N PRO A 47 -8.40 -0.28 -4.19
CA PRO A 47 -8.73 0.82 -3.27
C PRO A 47 -9.30 0.33 -1.93
N VAL A 48 -10.06 -0.77 -1.95
CA VAL A 48 -10.67 -1.37 -0.76
C VAL A 48 -9.62 -1.76 0.28
N SER A 49 -8.45 -2.23 -0.16
CA SER A 49 -7.34 -2.61 0.73
C SER A 49 -6.79 -1.42 1.52
N LEU A 50 -6.97 -0.19 1.03
CA LEU A 50 -6.36 1.03 1.56
C LEU A 50 -7.30 1.82 2.49
N VAL A 51 -8.58 1.46 2.57
CA VAL A 51 -9.64 2.23 3.26
C VAL A 51 -9.32 2.53 4.72
N LEU A 52 -8.65 1.62 5.43
CA LEU A 52 -8.32 1.80 6.85
C LEU A 52 -7.05 2.63 7.08
N SER A 53 -6.24 2.89 6.05
CA SER A 53 -5.01 3.66 6.16
C SER A 53 -4.72 4.40 4.84
N PRO A 54 -5.64 5.25 4.36
CA PRO A 54 -5.56 5.81 3.01
C PRO A 54 -4.40 6.77 2.84
N ASP A 55 -4.04 7.51 3.90
CA ASP A 55 -2.87 8.39 3.90
C ASP A 55 -1.55 7.60 3.84
N ASN A 56 -1.55 6.30 4.17
CA ASN A 56 -0.37 5.45 4.00
C ASN A 56 -0.39 4.65 2.68
N GLY A 57 -1.45 4.81 1.88
CA GLY A 57 -1.73 4.01 0.72
C GLY A 57 -1.08 4.52 -0.56
N VAL A 58 -0.54 3.61 -1.36
CA VAL A 58 -0.18 3.83 -2.77
C VAL A 58 -0.98 2.85 -3.60
N LEU A 59 -1.93 3.38 -4.36
CA LEU A 59 -2.70 2.59 -5.31
C LEU A 59 -1.88 2.42 -6.59
N VAL A 60 -1.52 1.17 -6.91
CA VAL A 60 -0.75 0.84 -8.11
C VAL A 60 -1.63 0.24 -9.20
N SER A 61 -1.19 0.37 -10.45
CA SER A 61 -1.84 -0.26 -11.59
C SER A 61 -1.86 -1.80 -11.46
N ALA A 62 -2.93 -2.42 -11.93
CA ALA A 62 -2.99 -3.87 -12.02
C ALA A 62 -2.07 -4.37 -13.15
N TRP A 63 -1.14 -5.25 -12.82
CA TRP A 63 -0.26 -5.87 -13.80
C TRP A 63 -1.00 -6.91 -14.65
N THR A 64 -0.76 -6.90 -15.97
CA THR A 64 -1.22 -7.95 -16.88
C THR A 64 -0.09 -8.38 -17.81
N ALA A 65 -0.09 -9.65 -18.23
CA ALA A 65 0.94 -10.19 -19.14
C ALA A 65 0.94 -9.53 -20.53
N GLU A 66 -0.11 -8.78 -20.87
CA GLU A 66 -0.29 -8.09 -22.14
C GLU A 66 0.43 -6.73 -22.19
N GLN A 67 1.04 -6.30 -21.08
CA GLN A 67 1.74 -5.01 -20.95
C GLN A 67 3.26 -5.22 -20.90
N PRO A 68 3.94 -5.42 -22.04
CA PRO A 68 5.39 -5.71 -22.07
C PRO A 68 6.26 -4.51 -21.63
N GLY A 69 5.67 -3.31 -21.56
CA GLY A 69 6.34 -2.08 -21.13
C GLY A 69 5.91 -1.60 -19.75
N ASP A 70 5.29 -2.44 -18.92
CA ASP A 70 4.93 -2.09 -17.55
C ASP A 70 6.17 -1.64 -16.76
N ARG A 71 6.05 -0.48 -16.10
CA ARG A 71 7.10 0.13 -15.27
C ARG A 71 6.61 0.47 -13.87
N GLU A 72 5.44 -0.02 -13.49
CA GLU A 72 4.74 0.39 -12.27
C GLU A 72 5.63 0.22 -11.03
N LEU A 73 6.35 -0.90 -10.94
CA LEU A 73 7.27 -1.16 -9.82
C LEU A 73 8.53 -0.27 -9.81
N ILE A 74 8.98 0.20 -10.98
CA ILE A 74 10.10 1.15 -11.08
C ILE A 74 9.66 2.54 -10.62
N ASP A 75 8.47 2.96 -11.03
CA ASP A 75 7.90 4.25 -10.62
C ASP A 75 7.58 4.23 -9.12
N LEU A 76 7.07 3.10 -8.61
CA LEU A 76 6.90 2.85 -7.18
C LEU A 76 8.23 2.94 -6.42
N LEU A 77 9.32 2.37 -6.95
CA LEU A 77 10.64 2.47 -6.29
C LEU A 77 11.08 3.92 -6.11
N LEU A 78 10.90 4.77 -7.11
CA LEU A 78 11.23 6.20 -7.03
C LEU A 78 10.38 6.89 -5.96
N LEU A 79 9.08 6.59 -5.89
CA LEU A 79 8.19 7.10 -4.84
C LEU A 79 8.63 6.65 -3.45
N LEU A 80 8.98 5.37 -3.28
CA LEU A 80 9.43 4.82 -1.99
C LEU A 80 10.75 5.47 -1.53
N GLN A 81 11.64 5.82 -2.46
CA GLN A 81 12.85 6.60 -2.16
C GLN A 81 12.49 8.00 -1.67
N GLU A 82 11.53 8.69 -2.30
CA GLU A 82 11.04 9.97 -1.79
C GLU A 82 10.46 9.82 -0.37
N CYS A 83 9.60 8.82 -0.14
CA CYS A 83 9.03 8.53 1.18
C CYS A 83 10.10 8.30 2.26
N ALA A 84 11.21 7.64 1.92
CA ALA A 84 12.29 7.35 2.87
C ALA A 84 12.92 8.63 3.46
N GLU A 85 12.98 9.70 2.67
CA GLU A 85 13.53 11.00 3.02
C GLU A 85 12.53 11.92 3.75
N ARG A 86 11.24 11.54 3.82
CA ARG A 86 10.22 12.33 4.50
C ARG A 86 10.13 12.01 5.98
N PRO A 87 9.84 13.00 6.84
CA PRO A 87 9.64 12.78 8.27
C PRO A 87 8.34 12.01 8.57
N SER A 88 7.31 12.17 7.73
CA SER A 88 6.03 11.48 7.86
C SER A 88 5.55 11.05 6.48
N VAL A 89 5.51 9.73 6.26
CA VAL A 89 4.89 9.12 5.08
C VAL A 89 3.44 9.56 4.89
N PRO A 90 2.55 9.48 5.91
CA PRO A 90 1.15 9.81 5.70
C PRO A 90 0.91 11.28 5.36
N ALA A 91 1.68 12.20 5.94
CA ALA A 91 1.60 13.61 5.57
C ALA A 91 1.98 13.83 4.10
N PHE A 92 3.07 13.20 3.64
CA PHE A 92 3.56 13.32 2.28
C PHE A 92 2.60 12.73 1.25
N LEU A 93 2.11 11.50 1.48
CA LEU A 93 1.22 10.83 0.52
C LEU A 93 -0.16 11.50 0.48
N ARG A 94 -0.68 12.00 1.60
CA ARG A 94 -1.90 12.82 1.63
C ARG A 94 -1.74 14.09 0.78
N GLU A 95 -0.66 14.83 0.97
CA GLU A 95 -0.39 16.05 0.18
C GLU A 95 -0.24 15.74 -1.32
N ARG A 96 0.40 14.61 -1.65
CA ARG A 96 0.68 14.23 -3.05
C ARG A 96 -0.53 13.66 -3.79
N TYR A 97 -1.32 12.82 -3.13
CA TYR A 97 -2.36 12.01 -3.77
C TYR A 97 -3.78 12.25 -3.27
N GLY A 98 -3.97 12.76 -2.04
CA GLY A 98 -5.29 13.05 -1.48
C GLY A 98 -6.24 11.84 -1.45
N LEU A 99 -5.69 10.62 -1.29
CA LEU A 99 -6.48 9.39 -1.42
C LEU A 99 -7.58 9.29 -0.35
N GLY A 100 -7.29 9.74 0.88
CA GLY A 100 -8.26 9.75 1.96
C GLY A 100 -9.46 10.64 1.65
N GLU A 101 -9.21 11.84 1.15
CA GLU A 101 -10.22 12.79 0.70
C GLU A 101 -11.05 12.22 -0.47
N PHE A 102 -10.37 11.65 -1.48
CA PHE A 102 -11.02 11.02 -2.62
C PHE A 102 -11.98 9.88 -2.23
N LEU A 103 -11.55 8.98 -1.32
CA LEU A 103 -12.39 7.89 -0.85
C LEU A 103 -13.59 8.39 -0.04
N GLN A 104 -13.42 9.46 0.75
CA GLN A 104 -14.52 10.10 1.48
C GLN A 104 -15.55 10.74 0.54
N GLU A 105 -15.11 11.28 -0.60
CA GLU A 105 -16.00 11.86 -1.60
C GLU A 105 -16.85 10.80 -2.31
N ILE A 106 -16.28 9.64 -2.65
CA ILE A 106 -17.00 8.53 -3.31
C ILE A 106 -17.94 7.81 -2.34
N GLY A 107 -17.64 7.82 -1.04
CA GLY A 107 -18.49 7.22 -0.01
C GLY A 107 -19.74 8.02 0.36
N ARG A 108 -19.94 9.23 -0.19
CA ARG A 108 -21.15 10.04 -0.04
C ARG A 108 -22.18 9.74 -1.12
#